data_AF-A0A915Q3S9-F1
#
_entry.id   AF-A0A915Q3S9-F1
#
_cell.length_a   1.000
_cell.length_b   1.000
_cell.length_c   1.000
_cell.angle_alpha   90.00
_cell.angle_beta   90.00
_cell.angle_gamma   90.00
#
_symmetry.space_group_name_H-M   'P 1'
#
loop_
_entity.id
_entity.type
_entity.pdbx_description
1 polymer ?
#
loop_
_entity_poly.entity_id
_entity_poly.type
_entity_poly.pdbx_seq_one_letter_code
_entity_poly.pdbx_strand_id
1 'polypeptide(L)'
;MATFNDYMKCVDGTVSNDYGAFETEIREHNRLAIKSCFAQTIPEGNEKNRCVLAISDLNNKAWDRNGPLRNCSICRTFANGAIKAIMSTSFTEQKCIRTEISKAITSEAVYCLRNKMSDFTGILEFPDFEEGSYKFREAVIDSISDHILIYSRLAFCNDRKPTRADATRRCMKKPFDGYLTKHCNVLKACEGKISKECQAQTIQLRKATCECVETTRADLKKRLASIAQAIRDVVDGNDRGAAAIGDGNKVDQCVSNIKNLVKTPVNDWFEVVDDALKKCLEKKPTEQNLGLDSLINIGCRKVIADTTGTAHIQLKAGFDFINNLMDAMVDRSGRFCGGLYCE
;
A
#
# COMPACT_ATOMS: atom_id res chain seq x y z
N MET A 1 25.65 -11.72 2.91
CA MET A 1 24.67 -11.69 1.79
C MET A 1 24.00 -13.04 1.56
N ALA A 2 24.75 -14.14 1.32
CA ALA A 2 24.16 -15.48 1.17
C ALA A 2 23.25 -15.88 2.35
N THR A 3 23.67 -15.57 3.58
CA THR A 3 22.93 -15.87 4.82
C THR A 3 21.59 -15.14 4.95
N PHE A 4 21.47 -13.90 4.47
CA PHE A 4 20.19 -13.18 4.47
C PHE A 4 19.25 -13.73 3.39
N ASN A 5 19.79 -14.14 2.24
CA ASN A 5 19.01 -14.82 1.22
C ASN A 5 18.50 -16.19 1.69
N ASP A 6 19.32 -16.95 2.40
CA ASP A 6 18.91 -18.24 2.97
C ASP A 6 17.79 -18.05 4.02
N TYR A 7 17.90 -16.98 4.81
CA TYR A 7 16.81 -16.55 5.69
C TYR A 7 15.52 -16.24 4.92
N MET A 8 15.60 -15.41 3.87
CA MET A 8 14.43 -15.02 3.06
C MET A 8 13.77 -16.22 2.38
N LYS A 9 14.57 -17.15 1.84
CA LYS A 9 14.08 -18.41 1.26
C LYS A 9 13.44 -19.33 2.29
N CYS A 10 13.97 -19.36 3.52
CA CYS A 10 13.34 -20.11 4.60
C CYS A 10 11.94 -19.54 4.93
N VAL A 11 11.83 -18.22 5.03
CA VAL A 11 10.54 -17.55 5.31
C VAL A 11 9.56 -17.82 4.18
N ASP A 12 9.97 -17.61 2.93
CA ASP A 12 9.16 -17.87 1.74
C ASP A 12 8.66 -19.32 1.68
N GLY A 13 9.57 -20.30 1.78
CA GLY A 13 9.18 -21.71 1.75
C GLY A 13 8.21 -22.09 2.88
N THR A 14 8.36 -21.50 4.07
CA THR A 14 7.46 -21.78 5.20
C THR A 14 6.09 -21.12 5.01
N VAL A 15 6.06 -19.85 4.60
CA VAL A 15 4.84 -19.09 4.34
C VAL A 15 4.06 -19.70 3.18
N SER A 16 4.73 -20.03 2.08
CA SER A 16 4.10 -20.60 0.88
C SER A 16 3.47 -21.98 1.14
N ASN A 17 4.08 -22.80 2.01
CA ASN A 17 3.56 -24.13 2.34
C ASN A 17 2.31 -24.10 3.22
N ASP A 18 2.19 -23.14 4.14
CA ASP A 18 1.04 -23.00 5.05
C ASP A 18 0.29 -21.67 4.87
N TYR A 19 0.23 -21.23 3.61
CA TYR A 19 -0.23 -19.88 3.26
C TYR A 19 -1.63 -19.58 3.80
N GLY A 20 -2.55 -20.56 3.69
CA GLY A 20 -3.92 -20.42 4.18
C GLY A 20 -3.99 -20.11 5.67
N ALA A 21 -3.17 -20.77 6.50
CA ALA A 21 -3.15 -20.52 7.93
C ALA A 21 -2.59 -19.14 8.28
N PHE A 22 -1.59 -18.66 7.53
CA PHE A 22 -1.08 -17.29 7.69
C PHE A 22 -2.10 -16.25 7.27
N GLU A 23 -2.78 -16.45 6.13
CA GLU A 23 -3.81 -15.51 5.67
C GLU A 23 -4.99 -15.43 6.64
N THR A 24 -5.42 -16.57 7.18
CA THR A 24 -6.43 -16.62 8.25
C THR A 24 -5.97 -15.88 9.49
N GLU A 25 -4.73 -16.11 9.96
CA GLU A 25 -4.18 -15.39 11.13
C GLU A 25 -4.18 -13.88 10.91
N ILE A 26 -3.65 -13.42 9.77
CA ILE A 26 -3.59 -11.99 9.40
C ILE A 26 -4.99 -11.37 9.47
N ARG A 27 -5.97 -12.02 8.83
CA ARG A 27 -7.35 -11.51 8.79
C ARG A 27 -7.99 -11.47 10.18
N GLU A 28 -7.98 -12.57 10.91
CA GLU A 28 -8.62 -12.67 12.23
C GLU A 28 -7.98 -11.70 13.23
N HIS A 29 -6.65 -11.64 13.24
CA HIS A 29 -5.92 -10.75 14.12
C HIS A 29 -6.10 -9.28 13.75
N ASN A 30 -6.19 -8.92 12.47
CA ASN A 30 -6.51 -7.54 12.06
C ASN A 30 -7.91 -7.12 12.52
N ARG A 31 -8.90 -8.01 12.43
CA ARG A 31 -10.26 -7.74 12.94
C ARG A 31 -10.28 -7.58 14.47
N LEU A 32 -9.51 -8.41 15.19
CA LEU A 32 -9.35 -8.27 16.64
C LEU A 32 -8.57 -7.00 17.03
N ALA A 33 -7.58 -6.61 16.22
CA ALA A 33 -6.85 -5.37 16.40
C ALA A 33 -7.78 -4.16 16.24
N ILE A 34 -8.71 -4.19 15.28
CA ILE A 34 -9.74 -3.16 15.13
C ILE A 34 -10.62 -3.08 16.37
N LYS A 35 -11.10 -4.22 16.87
CA LYS A 35 -11.88 -4.28 18.11
C LYS A 35 -11.17 -3.63 19.30
N SER A 36 -9.84 -3.76 19.35
CA SER A 36 -9.02 -3.35 20.50
C SER A 36 -8.52 -1.90 20.38
N CYS A 37 -8.20 -1.46 19.17
CA CYS A 37 -7.51 -0.20 18.91
C CYS A 37 -8.40 0.90 18.30
N PHE A 38 -9.52 0.54 17.69
CA PHE A 38 -10.52 1.48 17.20
C PHE A 38 -11.74 1.49 18.11
N ALA A 39 -12.32 2.68 18.24
CA ALA A 39 -13.65 2.79 18.81
C ALA A 39 -14.69 2.25 17.82
N GLN A 40 -15.67 1.53 18.34
CA GLN A 40 -16.76 0.97 17.55
C GLN A 40 -17.85 2.01 17.26
N THR A 41 -17.88 3.11 18.03
CA THR A 41 -18.84 4.21 17.87
C THR A 41 -18.19 5.58 18.05
N ILE A 42 -18.87 6.64 17.58
CA ILE A 42 -18.42 8.03 17.76
C ILE A 42 -18.31 8.44 19.25
N PRO A 43 -19.31 8.15 20.12
CA PRO A 43 -19.19 8.44 21.54
C PRO A 43 -17.96 7.78 22.18
N GLU A 44 -17.74 6.49 21.92
CA GLU A 44 -16.56 5.77 22.42
C GLU A 44 -15.25 6.38 21.88
N GLY A 45 -15.22 6.80 20.62
CA GLY A 45 -14.06 7.45 20.02
C GLY A 45 -13.71 8.77 20.69
N ASN A 46 -14.70 9.49 21.19
CA ASN A 46 -14.51 10.73 21.95
C ASN A 46 -14.00 10.45 23.36
N GLU A 47 -14.53 9.43 24.03
CA GLU A 47 -14.13 9.02 25.37
C GLU A 47 -12.70 8.43 25.40
N LYS A 48 -12.42 7.44 24.53
CA LYS A 48 -11.15 6.70 24.51
C LYS A 48 -10.05 7.37 23.69
N ASN A 49 -10.35 8.50 23.07
CA ASN A 49 -9.48 9.17 22.10
C ASN A 49 -8.94 8.21 21.02
N ARG A 50 -9.83 7.42 20.41
CA ARG A 50 -9.53 6.47 19.32
C ARG A 50 -10.31 6.82 18.06
N CYS A 51 -9.72 6.58 16.89
CA CYS A 51 -10.45 6.66 15.63
C CYS A 51 -11.59 5.63 15.59
N VAL A 52 -12.63 5.93 14.82
CA VAL A 52 -13.84 5.10 14.75
C VAL A 52 -13.76 4.19 13.53
N LEU A 53 -13.89 2.89 13.76
CA LEU A 53 -14.06 1.86 12.74
C LEU A 53 -14.75 0.66 13.40
N ALA A 54 -15.99 0.41 13.00
CA ALA A 54 -16.72 -0.74 13.51
C ALA A 54 -16.27 -2.01 12.80
N ILE A 55 -16.21 -3.14 13.52
CA ILE A 55 -15.89 -4.44 12.89
C ILE A 55 -16.87 -4.77 11.76
N SER A 56 -18.13 -4.38 11.89
CA SER A 56 -19.16 -4.57 10.86
C SER A 56 -18.85 -3.85 9.54
N ASP A 57 -18.05 -2.77 9.57
CA ASP A 57 -17.67 -2.05 8.35
C ASP A 57 -16.83 -2.94 7.42
N LEU A 58 -16.08 -3.88 7.99
CA LEU A 58 -15.23 -4.86 7.29
C LEU A 58 -16.03 -6.02 6.68
N ASN A 59 -17.35 -6.02 6.80
CA ASN A 59 -18.20 -6.97 6.08
C ASN A 59 -18.49 -6.50 4.64
N ASN A 60 -18.16 -5.24 4.33
CA ASN A 60 -18.22 -4.69 2.99
C ASN A 60 -16.81 -4.58 2.41
N LYS A 61 -16.69 -4.64 1.09
CA LYS A 61 -15.41 -4.37 0.43
C LYS A 61 -15.10 -2.88 0.44
N ALA A 62 -13.81 -2.54 0.42
CA ALA A 62 -13.36 -1.14 0.37
C ALA A 62 -13.89 -0.39 -0.87
N TRP A 63 -14.10 -1.08 -1.98
CA TRP A 63 -14.63 -0.49 -3.22
C TRP A 63 -16.17 -0.54 -3.34
N ASP A 64 -16.86 -1.10 -2.34
CA ASP A 64 -18.33 -1.12 -2.32
C ASP A 64 -18.93 0.27 -2.10
N ARG A 65 -20.26 0.36 -2.28
CA ARG A 65 -21.01 1.63 -2.17
C ARG A 65 -20.86 2.33 -0.82
N ASN A 66 -20.55 1.59 0.25
CA ASN A 66 -20.37 2.11 1.60
C ASN A 66 -18.88 2.31 1.99
N GLY A 67 -17.95 1.92 1.13
CA GLY A 67 -16.51 2.03 1.37
C GLY A 67 -15.95 3.46 1.26
N PRO A 68 -14.62 3.64 1.32
CA PRO A 68 -13.97 4.94 1.26
C PRO A 68 -14.29 5.73 -0.03
N LEU A 69 -14.61 5.02 -1.11
CA LEU A 69 -14.95 5.60 -2.41
C LEU A 69 -16.44 5.97 -2.57
N ARG A 70 -17.27 5.88 -1.52
CA ARG A 70 -18.73 6.11 -1.61
C ARG A 70 -19.15 7.41 -2.30
N ASN A 71 -18.38 8.47 -2.12
CA ASN A 71 -18.65 9.81 -2.66
C ASN A 71 -17.97 10.07 -4.02
N CYS A 72 -17.26 9.08 -4.57
CA CYS A 72 -16.59 9.19 -5.86
C CYS A 72 -17.03 8.05 -6.79
N SER A 73 -18.12 8.28 -7.54
CA SER A 73 -18.68 7.24 -8.41
C SER A 73 -17.67 6.75 -9.45
N ILE A 74 -16.88 7.67 -10.03
CA ILE A 74 -15.82 7.30 -10.99
C ILE A 74 -14.71 6.48 -10.33
N CYS A 75 -14.29 6.81 -9.11
CA CYS A 75 -13.29 6.03 -8.38
C CYS A 75 -13.80 4.61 -8.11
N ARG A 76 -15.09 4.44 -7.77
CA ARG A 76 -15.68 3.10 -7.60
C ARG A 76 -15.66 2.31 -8.90
N THR A 77 -16.02 2.91 -10.03
CA THR A 77 -15.97 2.24 -11.33
C THR A 77 -14.56 1.75 -11.64
N PHE A 78 -13.56 2.60 -11.41
CA PHE A 78 -12.16 2.22 -11.62
C PHE A 78 -11.67 1.15 -10.65
N ALA A 79 -11.96 1.30 -9.35
CA ALA A 79 -11.60 0.30 -8.35
C ALA A 79 -12.25 -1.06 -8.66
N ASN A 80 -13.53 -1.08 -9.04
CA ASN A 80 -14.21 -2.29 -9.48
C ASN A 80 -13.56 -2.89 -10.74
N GLY A 81 -13.18 -2.05 -11.71
CA GLY A 81 -12.44 -2.48 -12.90
C GLY A 81 -11.09 -3.10 -12.56
N ALA A 82 -10.28 -2.44 -11.75
CA ALA A 82 -8.96 -2.91 -11.32
C ALA A 82 -9.05 -4.22 -10.52
N ILE A 83 -10.00 -4.32 -9.58
CA ILE A 83 -10.23 -5.56 -8.82
C ILE A 83 -10.74 -6.67 -9.73
N LYS A 84 -11.67 -6.38 -10.65
CA LYS A 84 -12.15 -7.35 -11.64
C LYS A 84 -11.06 -7.79 -12.61
N ALA A 85 -10.08 -6.93 -12.90
CA ALA A 85 -8.89 -7.29 -13.67
C ALA A 85 -8.01 -8.26 -12.88
N ILE A 86 -7.68 -7.96 -11.61
CA ILE A 86 -6.89 -8.83 -10.71
C ILE A 86 -7.56 -10.20 -10.52
N MET A 87 -8.79 -10.21 -10.03
CA MET A 87 -9.95 -10.81 -10.70
C MET A 87 -9.77 -11.92 -11.77
N SER A 88 -9.46 -11.50 -12.97
CA SER A 88 -9.40 -12.34 -14.15
C SER A 88 -7.98 -12.75 -14.52
N THR A 89 -6.98 -12.09 -13.93
CA THR A 89 -5.56 -12.36 -14.16
C THR A 89 -5.21 -13.77 -13.71
N SER A 90 -4.53 -14.52 -14.58
CA SER A 90 -4.09 -15.89 -14.31
C SER A 90 -2.99 -15.92 -13.25
N PHE A 91 -2.72 -17.11 -12.71
CA PHE A 91 -1.66 -17.32 -11.71
C PHE A 91 -0.30 -16.78 -12.18
N THR A 92 0.10 -17.13 -13.41
CA THR A 92 1.41 -16.75 -13.98
C THR A 92 1.53 -15.24 -14.14
N GLU A 93 0.48 -14.59 -14.63
CA GLU A 93 0.46 -13.13 -14.80
C GLU A 93 0.48 -12.41 -13.45
N GLN A 94 -0.28 -12.91 -12.44
CA GLN A 94 -0.23 -12.35 -11.09
C GLN A 94 1.15 -12.50 -10.46
N LYS A 95 1.80 -13.66 -10.61
CA LYS A 95 3.18 -13.89 -10.16
C LYS A 95 4.15 -12.93 -10.83
N CYS A 96 4.02 -12.72 -12.14
CA CYS A 96 4.82 -11.74 -12.87
C CYS A 96 4.64 -10.33 -12.31
N ILE A 97 3.40 -9.87 -12.12
CA ILE A 97 3.12 -8.53 -11.58
C ILE A 97 3.76 -8.38 -10.19
N ARG A 98 3.54 -9.34 -9.28
CA ARG A 98 4.13 -9.30 -7.94
C ARG A 98 5.65 -9.26 -7.98
N THR A 99 6.26 -10.01 -8.90
CA THR A 99 7.72 -10.02 -9.07
C THR A 99 8.25 -8.65 -9.49
N GLU A 100 7.62 -8.00 -10.47
CA GLU A 100 8.06 -6.67 -10.92
C GLU A 100 7.87 -5.60 -9.83
N ILE A 101 6.76 -5.66 -9.07
CA ILE A 101 6.56 -4.77 -7.91
C ILE A 101 7.61 -5.03 -6.82
N SER A 102 7.89 -6.30 -6.49
CA SER A 102 8.91 -6.66 -5.49
C SER A 102 10.31 -6.20 -5.89
N LYS A 103 10.65 -6.16 -7.18
CA LYS A 103 11.92 -5.59 -7.68
C LYS A 103 12.01 -4.08 -7.42
N ALA A 104 10.93 -3.35 -7.70
CA ALA A 104 10.88 -1.92 -7.42
C ALA A 104 11.04 -1.63 -5.91
N ILE A 105 10.35 -2.40 -5.06
CA ILE A 105 10.48 -2.32 -3.59
C ILE A 105 11.91 -2.65 -3.14
N THR A 106 12.53 -3.69 -3.71
CA THR A 106 13.92 -4.06 -3.42
C THR A 106 14.87 -2.90 -3.75
N SER A 107 14.65 -2.22 -4.87
CA SER A 107 15.47 -1.08 -5.31
C SER A 107 15.40 0.10 -4.33
N GLU A 108 14.21 0.39 -3.80
CA GLU A 108 14.04 1.39 -2.74
C GLU A 108 14.77 1.00 -1.45
N ALA A 109 14.62 -0.26 -1.03
CA ALA A 109 15.28 -0.76 0.17
C ALA A 109 16.81 -0.68 0.02
N VAL A 110 17.36 -1.08 -1.13
CA VAL A 110 18.78 -0.98 -1.44
C VAL A 110 19.26 0.48 -1.43
N TYR A 111 18.52 1.40 -2.05
CA TYR A 111 18.85 2.82 -2.05
C TYR A 111 18.92 3.38 -0.63
N CYS A 112 17.91 3.08 0.19
CA CYS A 112 17.90 3.48 1.60
C CYS A 112 19.04 2.85 2.41
N LEU A 113 19.33 1.56 2.22
CA LEU A 113 20.40 0.86 2.94
C LEU A 113 21.78 1.42 2.60
N ARG A 114 22.06 1.76 1.33
CA ARG A 114 23.33 2.41 0.93
C ARG A 114 23.57 3.73 1.64
N ASN A 115 22.51 4.48 1.95
CA ASN A 115 22.61 5.74 2.69
C ASN A 115 22.82 5.53 4.20
N LYS A 116 22.45 4.36 4.74
CA LYS A 116 22.58 4.02 6.17
C LYS A 116 23.84 3.22 6.50
N MET A 117 24.37 2.47 5.53
CA MET A 117 25.47 1.53 5.69
C MET A 117 26.50 1.77 4.58
N SER A 118 27.63 2.39 4.93
CA SER A 118 28.67 2.80 3.97
C SER A 118 29.25 1.64 3.16
N ASP A 119 29.35 0.44 3.76
CA ASP A 119 29.92 -0.75 3.12
C ASP A 119 28.86 -1.72 2.58
N PHE A 120 27.63 -1.24 2.35
CA PHE A 120 26.54 -2.10 1.90
C PHE A 120 26.68 -2.50 0.42
N THR A 121 26.95 -3.77 0.20
CA THR A 121 27.17 -4.37 -1.13
C THR A 121 25.88 -4.76 -1.86
N GLY A 122 24.72 -4.64 -1.22
CA GLY A 122 23.41 -5.00 -1.80
C GLY A 122 22.70 -6.17 -1.10
N ILE A 123 21.45 -6.40 -1.52
CA ILE A 123 20.63 -7.57 -1.20
C ILE A 123 20.09 -8.15 -2.51
N LEU A 124 19.72 -9.44 -2.49
CA LEU A 124 18.99 -10.05 -3.60
C LEU A 124 17.54 -9.59 -3.62
N GLU A 125 16.89 -9.78 -4.77
CA GLU A 125 15.46 -9.52 -4.94
C GLU A 125 14.64 -10.27 -3.89
N PHE A 126 13.61 -9.60 -3.37
CA PHE A 126 12.67 -10.23 -2.45
C PHE A 126 11.96 -11.41 -3.13
N PRO A 127 11.89 -12.60 -2.49
CA PRO A 127 11.07 -13.70 -2.96
C PRO A 127 9.59 -13.32 -3.11
N ASP A 128 8.86 -14.08 -3.92
CA ASP A 128 7.40 -13.97 -3.99
C ASP A 128 6.75 -14.68 -2.81
N PHE A 129 6.68 -14.00 -1.66
CA PHE A 129 6.02 -14.51 -0.44
C PHE A 129 4.51 -14.82 -0.61
N GLU A 130 3.96 -14.55 -1.80
CA GLU A 130 2.56 -14.74 -2.16
C GLU A 130 2.39 -15.87 -3.19
N GLU A 131 3.39 -16.72 -3.42
CA GLU A 131 3.28 -17.83 -4.39
C GLU A 131 2.12 -18.80 -4.05
N GLY A 132 1.91 -19.09 -2.76
CA GLY A 132 0.78 -19.89 -2.28
C GLY A 132 -0.60 -19.20 -2.37
N SER A 133 -0.66 -17.90 -2.68
CA SER A 133 -1.87 -17.07 -2.58
C SER A 133 -3.03 -17.49 -3.48
N TYR A 134 -2.74 -18.11 -4.62
CA TYR A 134 -3.73 -18.34 -5.67
C TYR A 134 -4.90 -19.23 -5.23
N LYS A 135 -4.63 -20.23 -4.38
CA LYS A 135 -5.66 -21.10 -3.81
C LYS A 135 -6.54 -20.39 -2.77
N PHE A 136 -6.08 -19.27 -2.23
CA PHE A 136 -6.71 -18.50 -1.16
C PHE A 136 -7.16 -17.11 -1.63
N ARG A 137 -7.37 -16.95 -2.93
CA ARG A 137 -7.55 -15.66 -3.57
C ARG A 137 -8.68 -14.80 -2.97
N GLU A 138 -9.80 -15.40 -2.58
CA GLU A 138 -10.87 -14.65 -1.92
C GLU A 138 -10.45 -14.09 -0.55
N ALA A 139 -9.73 -14.89 0.24
CA ALA A 139 -9.19 -14.47 1.54
C ALA A 139 -8.15 -13.35 1.37
N VAL A 140 -7.32 -13.43 0.34
CA VAL A 140 -6.36 -12.37 -0.02
C VAL A 140 -7.08 -11.06 -0.36
N ILE A 141 -8.15 -11.14 -1.17
CA ILE A 141 -8.97 -9.97 -1.53
C ILE A 141 -9.66 -9.39 -0.30
N ASP A 142 -10.18 -10.24 0.61
CA ASP A 142 -10.72 -9.82 1.90
C ASP A 142 -9.66 -9.06 2.72
N SER A 143 -8.46 -9.62 2.88
CA SER A 143 -7.39 -9.00 3.67
C SER A 143 -6.92 -7.67 3.07
N ILE A 144 -6.79 -7.58 1.74
CA ILE A 144 -6.46 -6.31 1.06
C ILE A 144 -7.56 -5.27 1.28
N SER A 145 -8.82 -5.68 1.19
CA SER A 145 -9.96 -4.80 1.47
C SER A 145 -9.95 -4.28 2.91
N ASP A 146 -9.76 -5.18 3.89
CA ASP A 146 -9.67 -4.82 5.31
C ASP A 146 -8.53 -3.82 5.55
N HIS A 147 -7.36 -4.05 4.94
CA HIS A 147 -6.23 -3.13 4.97
C HIS A 147 -6.61 -1.74 4.45
N ILE A 148 -7.20 -1.66 3.26
CA ILE A 148 -7.61 -0.38 2.67
C ILE A 148 -8.62 0.34 3.57
N LEU A 149 -9.58 -0.37 4.16
CA LEU A 149 -10.57 0.21 5.08
C LEU A 149 -9.92 0.81 6.33
N ILE A 150 -9.02 0.05 6.98
CA ILE A 150 -8.28 0.48 8.17
C ILE A 150 -7.51 1.77 7.89
N TYR A 151 -6.68 1.77 6.85
CA TYR A 151 -5.80 2.90 6.55
C TYR A 151 -6.55 4.11 5.98
N SER A 152 -7.63 3.89 5.22
CA SER A 152 -8.52 4.98 4.81
C SER A 152 -9.18 5.66 6.00
N ARG A 153 -9.60 4.88 7.01
CA ARG A 153 -10.19 5.43 8.25
C ARG A 153 -9.18 6.18 9.09
N LEU A 154 -7.94 5.67 9.19
CA LEU A 154 -6.85 6.38 9.85
C LEU A 154 -6.54 7.71 9.16
N ALA A 155 -6.46 7.75 7.83
CA ALA A 155 -6.24 8.97 7.07
C ALA A 155 -7.38 9.98 7.30
N PHE A 156 -8.63 9.54 7.15
CA PHE A 156 -9.80 10.39 7.39
C PHE A 156 -9.85 10.96 8.82
N CYS A 157 -9.46 10.15 9.81
CA CYS A 157 -9.37 10.55 11.21
C CYS A 157 -8.23 11.56 11.43
N ASN A 158 -7.06 11.34 10.81
CA ASN A 158 -5.90 12.20 10.91
C ASN A 158 -6.17 13.62 10.40
N ASP A 159 -6.91 13.75 9.30
CA ASP A 159 -7.28 15.05 8.72
C ASP A 159 -8.11 15.93 9.68
N ARG A 160 -8.79 15.32 10.67
CA ARG A 160 -9.71 16.01 11.60
C ARG A 160 -9.22 16.03 13.04
N LYS A 161 -8.55 14.97 13.46
CA LYS A 161 -8.12 14.67 14.84
C LYS A 161 -6.76 13.94 14.80
N PRO A 162 -5.66 14.64 14.46
CA PRO A 162 -4.34 14.01 14.28
C PRO A 162 -3.86 13.25 15.52
N THR A 163 -4.01 13.84 16.72
CA THR A 163 -3.64 13.18 17.99
C THR A 163 -4.38 11.86 18.22
N ARG A 164 -5.65 11.79 17.80
CA ARG A 164 -6.48 10.58 17.89
C ARG A 164 -5.99 9.51 16.91
N ALA A 165 -5.67 9.92 15.68
CA ALA A 165 -5.06 9.03 14.68
C ALA A 165 -3.72 8.48 15.16
N ASP A 166 -2.86 9.30 15.74
CA ASP A 166 -1.58 8.86 16.29
C ASP A 166 -1.72 7.93 17.50
N ALA A 167 -2.72 8.16 18.36
CA ALA A 167 -3.05 7.22 19.42
C ALA A 167 -3.44 5.85 18.83
N THR A 168 -4.41 5.80 17.91
CA THR A 168 -4.83 4.55 17.24
C THR A 168 -3.67 3.87 16.51
N ARG A 169 -2.85 4.59 15.72
CA ARG A 169 -1.65 4.04 15.06
C ARG A 169 -0.70 3.38 16.05
N ARG A 170 -0.44 4.02 17.20
CA ARG A 170 0.42 3.45 18.25
C ARG A 170 -0.13 2.14 18.81
N CYS A 171 -1.45 2.04 19.02
CA CYS A 171 -2.07 0.78 19.44
C CYS A 171 -1.94 -0.31 18.38
N MET A 172 -2.19 0.01 17.11
CA MET A 172 -2.11 -0.95 16.00
C MET A 172 -0.73 -1.59 15.81
N LYS A 173 0.35 -1.00 16.35
CA LYS A 173 1.70 -1.59 16.28
C LYS A 173 1.84 -2.88 17.12
N LYS A 174 1.09 -3.00 18.21
CA LYS A 174 1.01 -4.19 19.08
C LYS A 174 -0.37 -4.19 19.77
N PRO A 175 -1.42 -4.59 19.06
CA PRO A 175 -2.80 -4.36 19.48
C PRO A 175 -3.23 -5.23 20.67
N PHE A 176 -2.63 -6.41 20.80
CA PHE A 176 -2.87 -7.36 21.90
C PHE A 176 -1.71 -8.37 21.98
N ASP A 177 -1.62 -9.10 23.09
CA ASP A 177 -0.61 -10.14 23.28
C ASP A 177 -0.87 -11.34 22.38
N GLY A 178 0.17 -11.77 21.66
CA GLY A 178 0.07 -12.85 20.68
C GLY A 178 -0.39 -12.41 19.28
N TYR A 179 -0.44 -11.10 19.01
CA TYR A 179 -0.69 -10.59 17.66
C TYR A 179 0.33 -11.15 16.64
N LEU A 180 -0.18 -11.86 15.64
CA LEU A 180 0.57 -12.53 14.56
C LEU A 180 1.65 -13.51 15.07
N THR A 181 1.32 -14.29 16.11
CA THR A 181 2.25 -15.24 16.74
C THR A 181 2.80 -16.28 15.75
N LYS A 182 1.97 -16.87 14.87
CA LYS A 182 2.46 -17.87 13.91
C LYS A 182 3.49 -17.24 12.98
N HIS A 183 3.18 -16.04 12.48
CA HIS A 183 4.12 -15.28 11.67
C HIS A 183 5.45 -15.03 12.41
N CYS A 184 5.40 -14.52 13.63
CA CYS A 184 6.62 -14.29 14.43
C CYS A 184 7.42 -15.56 14.70
N ASN A 185 6.75 -16.69 14.92
CA ASN A 185 7.41 -17.99 15.11
C ASN A 185 8.17 -18.44 13.87
N VAL A 186 7.65 -18.20 12.66
CA VAL A 186 8.40 -18.49 11.41
C VAL A 186 9.65 -17.65 11.33
N LEU A 187 9.56 -16.35 11.59
CA LEU A 187 10.72 -15.46 11.54
C LEU A 187 11.82 -15.92 12.50
N LYS A 188 11.45 -16.23 13.76
CA LYS A 188 12.38 -16.75 14.78
C LYS A 188 12.95 -18.13 14.41
N ALA A 189 12.13 -19.03 13.86
CA ALA A 189 12.59 -20.35 13.43
C ALA A 189 13.59 -20.25 12.26
N CYS A 190 13.34 -19.37 11.30
CA CYS A 190 14.26 -19.14 10.19
C CYS A 190 15.55 -18.42 10.62
N GLU A 191 15.48 -17.50 11.58
CA GLU A 191 16.68 -16.93 12.23
C GLU A 191 17.50 -18.02 12.93
N GLY A 192 16.86 -19.02 13.54
CA GLY A 192 17.51 -20.15 14.20
C GLY A 192 18.20 -21.14 13.25
N LYS A 193 17.89 -21.11 11.94
CA LYS A 193 18.57 -21.92 10.92
C LYS A 193 19.86 -21.28 10.40
N ILE A 194 20.08 -20.00 10.71
CA ILE A 194 21.31 -19.30 10.34
C ILE A 194 22.42 -19.70 11.30
N SER A 195 23.65 -19.86 10.79
CA SER A 195 24.81 -20.16 11.63
C SER A 195 24.99 -19.09 12.70
N LYS A 196 25.45 -19.49 13.89
CA LYS A 196 25.55 -18.59 15.06
C LYS A 196 26.44 -17.37 14.78
N GLU A 197 27.47 -17.55 13.96
CA GLU A 197 28.44 -16.52 13.60
C GLU A 197 27.81 -15.42 12.75
N CYS A 198 26.80 -15.75 11.94
CA CYS A 198 26.15 -14.82 11.01
C CYS A 198 24.80 -14.31 11.54
N GLN A 199 24.25 -14.93 12.59
CA GLN A 199 22.89 -14.68 13.06
C GLN A 199 22.64 -13.21 13.42
N ALA A 200 23.53 -12.61 14.22
CA ALA A 200 23.39 -11.21 14.62
C ALA A 200 23.40 -10.24 13.42
N GLN A 201 24.31 -10.46 12.46
CA GLN A 201 24.39 -9.64 11.25
C GLN A 201 23.15 -9.81 10.37
N THR A 202 22.63 -11.05 10.22
CA THR A 202 21.40 -11.32 9.47
C THR A 202 20.18 -10.63 10.10
N ILE A 203 20.06 -10.68 11.44
CA ILE A 203 18.98 -10.00 12.17
C ILE A 203 19.09 -8.48 11.98
N GLN A 204 20.29 -7.91 12.11
CA GLN A 204 20.51 -6.48 11.91
C GLN A 204 20.15 -6.04 10.48
N LEU A 205 20.61 -6.80 9.47
CA LEU A 205 20.30 -6.51 8.07
C LEU A 205 18.80 -6.62 7.79
N ARG A 206 18.12 -7.62 8.36
CA ARG A 206 16.65 -7.75 8.28
C ARG A 206 15.96 -6.50 8.83
N LYS A 207 16.29 -6.10 10.07
CA LYS A 207 15.69 -4.93 10.71
C LYS A 207 15.93 -3.65 9.91
N ALA A 208 17.16 -3.43 9.44
CA ALA A 208 17.51 -2.27 8.62
C ALA A 208 16.74 -2.27 7.28
N THR A 209 16.62 -3.43 6.64
CA THR A 209 15.85 -3.59 5.39
C THR A 209 14.38 -3.24 5.61
N CYS A 210 13.77 -3.76 6.68
CA CYS A 210 12.37 -3.51 7.00
C CYS A 210 12.11 -2.06 7.39
N GLU A 211 13.02 -1.43 8.14
CA GLU A 211 12.95 0.00 8.45
C GLU A 211 13.02 0.86 7.18
N CYS A 212 13.85 0.46 6.21
CA CYS A 212 13.94 1.13 4.91
C CYS A 212 12.65 0.99 4.10
N VAL A 213 12.06 -0.22 4.02
CA VAL A 213 10.76 -0.43 3.36
C VAL A 213 9.68 0.44 4.01
N GLU A 214 9.58 0.45 5.34
CA GLU A 214 8.60 1.26 6.07
C GLU A 214 8.83 2.77 5.90
N THR A 215 10.08 3.22 5.83
CA THR A 215 10.42 4.63 5.58
C THR A 215 9.97 5.06 4.18
N THR A 216 10.29 4.28 3.15
CA THR A 216 9.84 4.56 1.77
C THR A 216 8.32 4.54 1.67
N ARG A 217 7.67 3.54 2.28
CA ARG A 217 6.21 3.41 2.36
C ARG A 217 5.57 4.65 3.00
N ALA A 218 6.13 5.14 4.11
CA ALA A 218 5.65 6.33 4.79
C ALA A 218 5.88 7.63 3.97
N ASP A 219 7.02 7.75 3.28
CA ASP A 219 7.31 8.90 2.41
C ASP A 219 6.36 8.95 1.22
N LEU A 220 6.14 7.82 0.53
CA LEU A 220 5.18 7.74 -0.59
C LEU A 220 3.77 8.12 -0.13
N LYS A 221 3.32 7.60 1.04
CA LYS A 221 2.03 7.99 1.64
C LYS A 221 1.94 9.49 1.89
N LYS A 222 3.00 10.12 2.40
CA LYS A 222 3.06 11.56 2.69
C LYS A 222 3.00 12.39 1.40
N ARG A 223 3.73 11.98 0.36
CA ARG A 223 3.71 12.65 -0.96
C ARG A 223 2.34 12.56 -1.61
N LEU A 224 1.73 11.38 -1.59
CA LEU A 224 0.39 11.15 -2.16
C LEU A 224 -0.70 11.94 -1.40
N ALA A 225 -0.60 12.07 -0.08
CA ALA A 225 -1.50 12.93 0.69
C ALA A 225 -1.44 14.41 0.26
N SER A 226 -0.35 14.84 -0.38
CA SER A 226 -0.15 16.20 -0.89
C SER A 226 -0.75 16.43 -2.28
N ILE A 227 -1.23 15.38 -2.97
CA ILE A 227 -1.85 15.49 -4.31
C ILE A 227 -3.00 16.48 -4.31
N ALA A 228 -3.87 16.44 -3.30
CA ALA A 228 -5.01 17.35 -3.24
C ALA A 228 -4.58 18.82 -3.22
N GLN A 229 -3.46 19.13 -2.55
CA GLN A 229 -2.89 20.47 -2.55
C GLN A 229 -2.29 20.81 -3.91
N ALA A 230 -1.46 19.92 -4.48
CA ALA A 230 -0.86 20.14 -5.79
C ALA A 230 -1.90 20.38 -6.89
N ILE A 231 -3.05 19.71 -6.80
CA ILE A 231 -4.17 19.91 -7.72
C ILE A 231 -4.86 21.25 -7.47
N ARG A 232 -5.11 21.61 -6.20
CA ARG A 232 -5.65 22.95 -5.87
C ARG A 232 -4.73 24.05 -6.38
N ASP A 233 -3.42 23.91 -6.22
CA ASP A 233 -2.45 24.91 -6.67
C ASP A 233 -2.50 25.12 -8.20
N VAL A 234 -2.81 24.07 -8.99
CA VAL A 234 -2.99 24.17 -10.45
C VAL A 234 -4.34 24.82 -10.83
N VAL A 235 -5.37 24.60 -10.02
CA VAL A 235 -6.71 25.17 -10.24
C VAL A 235 -6.78 26.64 -9.81
N ASP A 236 -6.23 26.95 -8.63
CA ASP A 236 -6.26 28.24 -7.93
C ASP A 236 -5.11 29.16 -8.36
N GLY A 237 -4.04 28.59 -8.93
CA GLY A 237 -2.89 29.31 -9.49
C GLY A 237 -3.24 30.06 -10.77
N ASN A 238 -4.13 31.05 -10.69
CA ASN A 238 -4.13 32.23 -11.54
C ASN A 238 -5.02 33.34 -10.97
N ASP A 239 -4.40 34.25 -10.20
CA ASP A 239 -4.78 35.66 -10.25
C ASP A 239 -3.99 36.32 -11.39
N ARG A 240 -4.72 36.77 -12.41
CA ARG A 240 -4.40 37.88 -13.33
C ARG A 240 -2.96 37.94 -13.87
N GLY A 241 -2.74 37.41 -15.08
CA GLY A 241 -1.68 37.97 -15.94
C GLY A 241 -0.95 37.05 -16.91
N ALA A 242 -1.60 36.08 -17.54
CA ALA A 242 -1.15 35.61 -18.85
C ALA A 242 -2.26 34.80 -19.50
N ALA A 243 -2.69 35.20 -20.69
CA ALA A 243 -3.52 34.37 -21.55
C ALA A 243 -2.72 33.12 -21.95
N ALA A 244 -2.89 32.01 -21.23
CA ALA A 244 -2.37 30.72 -21.67
C ALA A 244 -3.45 30.03 -22.52
N ILE A 245 -3.18 30.04 -23.81
CA ILE A 245 -3.93 29.37 -24.87
C ILE A 245 -4.06 27.87 -24.56
N GLY A 246 -5.29 27.37 -24.45
CA GLY A 246 -5.65 25.95 -24.55
C GLY A 246 -5.76 25.17 -23.22
N ASP A 247 -6.92 24.54 -22.99
CA ASP A 247 -7.20 23.59 -21.88
C ASP A 247 -6.16 22.47 -21.72
N GLY A 248 -5.35 22.18 -22.76
CA GLY A 248 -4.28 21.18 -22.71
C GLY A 248 -3.18 21.49 -21.70
N ASN A 249 -2.77 22.76 -21.55
CA ASN A 249 -1.60 23.10 -20.72
C ASN A 249 -1.86 22.88 -19.21
N LYS A 250 -3.08 23.18 -18.72
CA LYS A 250 -3.42 22.96 -17.30
C LYS A 250 -3.54 21.47 -16.96
N VAL A 251 -4.09 20.68 -17.88
CA VAL A 251 -4.21 19.22 -17.72
C VAL A 251 -2.81 18.61 -17.63
N ASP A 252 -1.92 19.00 -18.55
CA ASP A 252 -0.54 18.49 -18.58
C ASP A 252 0.24 18.91 -17.32
N GLN A 253 0.06 20.12 -16.82
CA GLN A 253 0.64 20.57 -15.55
C GLN A 253 0.12 19.78 -14.34
N CYS A 254 -1.20 19.54 -14.27
CA CYS A 254 -1.79 18.70 -13.23
C CYS A 254 -1.22 17.28 -13.27
N VAL A 255 -1.16 16.67 -14.46
CA VAL A 255 -0.60 15.33 -14.66
C VAL A 255 0.88 15.30 -14.24
N SER A 256 1.68 16.26 -14.70
CA SER A 256 3.11 16.36 -14.38
C SER A 256 3.36 16.53 -12.88
N ASN A 257 2.61 17.40 -12.21
CA ASN A 257 2.74 17.61 -10.76
C ASN A 257 2.44 16.33 -9.96
N ILE A 258 1.39 15.59 -10.35
CA ILE A 258 1.04 14.32 -9.69
C ILE A 258 2.12 13.26 -9.95
N LYS A 259 2.62 13.15 -11.19
CA LYS A 259 3.72 12.23 -11.54
C LYS A 259 4.98 12.51 -10.70
N ASN A 260 5.35 13.78 -10.56
CA ASN A 260 6.51 14.18 -9.77
C ASN A 260 6.38 13.82 -8.28
N LEU A 261 5.16 13.78 -7.73
CA LEU A 261 4.93 13.38 -6.34
C LEU A 261 5.16 11.88 -6.10
N VAL A 262 5.03 11.04 -7.12
CA VAL A 262 5.22 9.58 -7.00
C VAL A 262 6.57 9.11 -7.52
N LYS A 263 7.45 10.03 -7.90
CA LYS A 263 8.81 9.72 -8.32
C LYS A 263 9.78 9.74 -7.14
N THR A 264 10.59 8.70 -7.05
CA THR A 264 11.72 8.58 -6.12
C THR A 264 13.04 8.67 -6.90
N PRO A 265 14.20 8.71 -6.23
CA PRO A 265 15.49 8.66 -6.92
C PRO A 265 15.73 7.39 -7.74
N VAL A 266 14.99 6.31 -7.47
CA VAL A 266 15.20 5.00 -8.11
C VAL A 266 13.99 4.44 -8.85
N ASN A 267 12.78 4.95 -8.60
CA ASN A 267 11.56 4.50 -9.27
C ASN A 267 10.66 5.68 -9.68
N ASP A 268 10.00 5.53 -10.83
CA ASP A 268 8.73 6.20 -11.10
C ASP A 268 7.61 5.19 -10.85
N TRP A 269 6.87 5.36 -9.75
CA TRP A 269 5.90 4.34 -9.32
C TRP A 269 4.72 4.15 -10.29
N PHE A 270 4.41 5.14 -11.13
CA PHE A 270 3.40 4.95 -12.17
C PHE A 270 3.95 4.15 -13.34
N GLU A 271 5.16 4.46 -13.79
CA GLU A 271 5.82 3.67 -14.83
C GLU A 271 6.04 2.23 -14.37
N VAL A 272 6.47 2.01 -13.13
CA VAL A 272 6.64 0.66 -12.55
C VAL A 272 5.35 -0.16 -12.64
N VAL A 273 4.21 0.42 -12.26
CA VAL A 273 2.91 -0.29 -12.32
C VAL A 273 2.47 -0.50 -13.77
N ASP A 274 2.55 0.54 -14.61
CA ASP A 274 2.09 0.47 -16.00
C ASP A 274 2.95 -0.50 -16.82
N ASP A 275 4.27 -0.52 -16.62
CA ASP A 275 5.19 -1.46 -17.26
C ASP A 275 5.00 -2.89 -16.74
N ALA A 276 4.77 -3.08 -15.42
CA ALA A 276 4.43 -4.39 -14.88
C ALA A 276 3.14 -4.94 -15.51
N LEU A 277 2.09 -4.13 -15.60
CA LEU A 277 0.83 -4.53 -16.24
C LEU A 277 1.03 -4.82 -17.73
N LYS A 278 1.79 -3.97 -18.44
CA LYS A 278 2.07 -4.13 -19.88
C LYS A 278 2.91 -5.36 -20.19
N LYS A 279 3.89 -5.67 -19.35
CA LYS A 279 4.80 -6.82 -19.48
C LYS A 279 4.11 -8.13 -19.13
N CYS A 280 3.29 -8.12 -18.09
CA CYS A 280 2.78 -9.34 -17.49
C CYS A 280 1.39 -9.77 -17.98
N LEU A 281 0.55 -8.86 -18.50
CA LEU A 281 -0.78 -9.23 -18.98
C LEU A 281 -0.75 -9.64 -20.46
N GLU A 282 -1.11 -10.89 -20.75
CA GLU A 282 -1.14 -11.43 -22.12
C GLU A 282 -2.36 -10.91 -22.90
N LYS A 283 -3.50 -10.76 -22.21
CA LYS A 283 -4.71 -10.17 -22.77
C LYS A 283 -4.97 -8.82 -22.14
N LYS A 284 -4.65 -7.76 -22.89
CA LYS A 284 -5.08 -6.41 -22.53
C LYS A 284 -6.61 -6.36 -22.59
N PRO A 285 -7.31 -5.94 -21.54
CA PRO A 285 -8.74 -5.66 -21.63
C PRO A 285 -8.94 -4.57 -22.68
N THR A 286 -9.47 -4.93 -23.85
CA THR A 286 -9.52 -4.08 -25.05
C THR A 286 -10.35 -2.80 -24.86
N GLU A 287 -11.08 -2.67 -23.76
CA GLU A 287 -11.97 -1.55 -23.42
C GLU A 287 -11.61 -0.82 -22.12
N GLN A 288 -10.57 -1.23 -21.39
CA GLN A 288 -10.18 -0.56 -20.14
C GLN A 288 -8.75 -0.07 -20.25
N ASN A 289 -8.57 1.24 -20.46
CA ASN A 289 -7.32 1.93 -20.18
C ASN A 289 -7.07 1.86 -18.66
N LEU A 290 -6.49 0.75 -18.20
CA LEU A 290 -6.19 0.47 -16.79
C LEU A 290 -4.91 1.15 -16.29
N GLY A 291 -4.16 1.82 -17.17
CA GLY A 291 -2.91 2.49 -16.79
C GLY A 291 -3.17 3.66 -15.84
N LEU A 292 -2.31 3.80 -14.83
CA LEU A 292 -2.33 4.92 -13.87
C LEU A 292 -2.24 6.26 -14.62
N ASP A 293 -1.47 6.30 -15.71
CA ASP A 293 -1.38 7.46 -16.60
C ASP A 293 -2.74 7.91 -17.15
N SER A 294 -3.59 6.97 -17.58
CA SER A 294 -4.91 7.28 -18.11
C SER A 294 -5.83 7.80 -17.00
N LEU A 295 -5.73 7.22 -15.80
CA LEU A 295 -6.51 7.63 -14.64
C LEU A 295 -6.22 9.07 -14.24
N ILE A 296 -4.94 9.45 -14.20
CA ILE A 296 -4.53 10.80 -13.85
C ILE A 296 -4.99 11.79 -14.91
N ASN A 297 -4.84 11.45 -16.19
CA ASN A 297 -5.31 12.29 -17.30
C ASN A 297 -6.82 12.55 -17.21
N ILE A 298 -7.63 11.51 -17.02
CA ILE A 298 -9.09 11.63 -16.86
C ILE A 298 -9.42 12.43 -15.59
N GLY A 299 -8.71 12.17 -14.49
CA GLY A 299 -8.87 12.86 -13.22
C GLY A 299 -8.59 14.37 -13.35
N CYS A 300 -7.44 14.74 -13.89
CA CYS A 300 -7.02 16.13 -14.09
C CYS A 300 -7.98 16.89 -15.01
N ARG A 301 -8.40 16.29 -16.13
CA ARG A 301 -9.42 16.89 -17.02
C ARG A 301 -10.71 17.19 -16.28
N LYS A 302 -11.17 16.24 -15.45
CA LYS A 302 -12.39 16.43 -14.65
C LYS A 302 -12.25 17.50 -13.59
N VAL A 303 -11.11 17.58 -12.91
CA VAL A 303 -10.91 18.63 -11.89
C VAL A 303 -10.87 20.02 -12.52
N ILE A 304 -10.18 20.17 -13.65
CA ILE A 304 -10.07 21.46 -14.34
C ILE A 304 -11.43 21.90 -14.91
N ALA A 305 -12.25 20.96 -15.37
CA ALA A 305 -13.60 21.24 -15.85
C ALA A 305 -14.64 21.40 -14.72
N ASP A 306 -14.30 21.10 -13.47
CA ASP A 306 -15.26 21.13 -12.37
C ASP A 306 -15.37 22.53 -11.75
N THR A 307 -16.53 23.15 -11.96
CA THR A 307 -16.90 24.45 -11.39
C THR A 307 -17.51 24.33 -9.98
N THR A 308 -17.80 23.12 -9.50
CA THR A 308 -18.42 22.88 -8.18
C THR A 308 -17.40 22.78 -7.04
N GLY A 309 -16.12 22.59 -7.36
CA GLY A 309 -15.04 22.41 -6.40
C GLY A 309 -15.07 21.07 -5.67
N THR A 310 -15.80 20.05 -6.15
CA THR A 310 -15.91 18.74 -5.49
C THR A 310 -15.02 17.67 -6.13
N ALA A 311 -14.60 17.85 -7.37
CA ALA A 311 -13.80 16.90 -8.12
C ALA A 311 -12.41 16.71 -7.51
N HIS A 312 -11.79 17.74 -6.93
CA HIS A 312 -10.49 17.59 -6.26
C HIS A 312 -10.58 16.68 -5.03
N ILE A 313 -11.69 16.74 -4.28
CA ILE A 313 -11.97 15.85 -3.13
C ILE A 313 -12.16 14.41 -3.61
N GLN A 314 -12.90 14.23 -4.70
CA GLN A 314 -13.13 12.91 -5.30
C GLN A 314 -11.82 12.30 -5.83
N LEU A 315 -10.99 13.09 -6.51
CA LEU A 315 -9.71 12.64 -7.04
C LEU A 315 -8.73 12.29 -5.92
N LYS A 316 -8.68 13.09 -4.84
CA LYS A 316 -7.95 12.74 -3.61
C LYS A 316 -8.37 11.37 -3.09
N ALA A 317 -9.69 11.12 -2.96
CA ALA A 317 -10.19 9.84 -2.47
C ALA A 317 -9.76 8.66 -3.37
N GLY A 318 -9.70 8.87 -4.69
CA GLY A 318 -9.17 7.91 -5.65
C GLY A 318 -7.69 7.60 -5.43
N PHE A 319 -6.85 8.62 -5.28
CA PHE A 319 -5.42 8.43 -5.00
C PHE A 319 -5.16 7.83 -3.62
N ASP A 320 -5.92 8.23 -2.58
CA ASP A 320 -5.84 7.62 -1.25
C ASP A 320 -6.15 6.12 -1.33
N PHE A 321 -7.12 5.71 -2.17
CA PHE A 321 -7.42 4.30 -2.40
C PHE A 321 -6.27 3.56 -3.09
N ILE A 322 -5.73 4.11 -4.19
CA ILE A 322 -4.60 3.51 -4.92
C ILE A 322 -3.39 3.39 -3.99
N ASN A 323 -3.11 4.42 -3.21
CA ASN A 323 -2.05 4.43 -2.21
C ASN A 323 -2.24 3.29 -1.20
N ASN A 324 -3.43 3.15 -0.62
CA ASN A 324 -3.71 2.09 0.34
C ASN A 324 -3.68 0.69 -0.29
N LEU A 325 -3.96 0.57 -1.59
CA LEU A 325 -3.81 -0.68 -2.33
C LEU A 325 -2.33 -1.04 -2.52
N MET A 326 -1.51 -0.10 -3.01
CA MET A 326 -0.05 -0.28 -3.12
C MET A 326 0.56 -0.61 -1.76
N ASP A 327 0.10 0.09 -0.72
CA ASP A 327 0.49 -0.13 0.65
C ASP A 327 0.21 -1.54 1.14
N ALA A 328 -0.97 -2.09 0.79
CA ALA A 328 -1.32 -3.48 1.09
C ALA A 328 -0.41 -4.47 0.34
N MET A 329 -0.01 -4.15 -0.89
CA MET A 329 0.92 -4.98 -1.66
C MET A 329 2.33 -4.95 -1.05
N VAL A 330 2.82 -3.79 -0.63
CA VAL A 330 4.12 -3.64 0.06
C VAL A 330 4.14 -4.40 1.38
N ASP A 331 3.06 -4.32 2.18
CA ASP A 331 2.91 -5.06 3.44
C ASP A 331 3.08 -6.57 3.24
N ARG A 332 2.50 -7.09 2.15
CA ARG A 332 2.58 -8.50 1.76
C ARG A 332 3.95 -8.91 1.21
N SER A 333 4.58 -8.07 0.38
CA SER A 333 5.99 -8.28 -0.02
C SER A 333 6.95 -8.19 1.17
N GLY A 334 6.52 -7.54 2.26
CA GLY A 334 7.23 -7.39 3.52
C GLY A 334 6.99 -8.52 4.54
N ARG A 335 6.48 -9.70 4.17
CA ARG A 335 6.24 -10.83 5.12
C ARG A 335 7.49 -11.33 5.87
N PHE A 336 8.69 -10.90 5.51
CA PHE A 336 9.91 -11.18 6.30
C PHE A 336 10.15 -10.13 7.40
N CYS A 337 9.41 -9.03 7.36
CA CYS A 337 9.44 -7.97 8.34
C CYS A 337 8.57 -8.34 9.54
N GLY A 338 9.24 -8.60 10.66
CA GLY A 338 8.58 -8.65 11.95
C GLY A 338 8.49 -7.23 12.49
N GLY A 339 7.30 -6.75 12.78
CA GLY A 339 7.11 -5.47 13.48
C GLY A 339 7.44 -5.58 14.97
N LEU A 340 7.13 -4.51 15.73
CA LEU A 340 7.28 -4.47 17.20
C LEU A 340 6.55 -5.62 17.93
N TYR A 341 5.59 -6.27 17.27
CA TYR A 341 4.87 -7.42 17.82
C TYR A 341 5.66 -8.74 17.77
N CYS A 342 6.74 -8.82 17.00
CA CYS A 342 7.63 -9.99 16.96
C CYS A 342 8.88 -9.86 17.85
N GLU A 343 9.11 -8.68 18.42
CA GLU A 343 10.26 -8.37 19.29
C GLU A 343 10.05 -8.82 20.73
#